data_AF-A0A7X7YW60-F1
#
_entry.id   AF-A0A7X7YW60-F1
#
_cell.length_a   1.000
_cell.length_b   1.000
_cell.length_c   1.000
_cell.angle_alpha   90.00
_cell.angle_beta   90.00
_cell.angle_gamma   90.00
#
_symmetry.space_group_name_H-M   'P 1'
#
loop_
_entity.id
_entity.type
_entity.pdbx_description
1 polymer ?
#
loop_
_entity_poly.entity_id
_entity_poly.type
_entity_poly.pdbx_seq_one_letter_code
_entity_poly.pdbx_strand_id
1 'polypeptide(L)'
;LREVRFDVKVPGYRTGSLTIVTTLTDPKTYSREDLAELYGFRWNAELNIRQIQQTLHLDHIRCKTPPRVRRELWGTLLAYNRIRQILATAASVRRKQPRQLGFTLACQALLASWLLLATGSLPRSARVVHDAPGPSCRKRGRQPTRSHRAAGPQTPSPSLPPHAATARATP
;
A
#
# COMPACT_ATOMS: atom_id res chain seq x y z
N LEU A 1 -4.48 -27.60 10.99
CA LEU A 1 -4.86 -26.19 11.17
C LEU A 1 -4.12 -25.68 12.40
N ARG A 2 -3.61 -24.45 12.42
CA ARG A 2 -2.93 -23.86 13.58
C ARG A 2 -3.67 -22.61 14.03
N GLU A 3 -3.99 -22.54 15.32
CA GLU A 3 -4.54 -21.35 15.96
C GLU A 3 -3.44 -20.62 16.70
N VAL A 4 -3.39 -19.29 16.54
CA VAL A 4 -2.41 -18.43 17.20
C VAL A 4 -3.12 -17.19 17.73
N ARG A 5 -2.98 -16.95 19.03
CA ARG A 5 -3.51 -15.75 19.70
C ARG A 5 -2.37 -14.80 20.05
N PHE A 6 -2.62 -13.50 19.90
CA PHE A 6 -1.69 -12.46 20.33
C PHE A 6 -2.44 -11.18 20.72
N ASP A 7 -1.81 -10.42 21.62
CA ASP A 7 -2.31 -9.14 22.09
C ASP A 7 -1.73 -8.01 21.24
N VAL A 8 -2.60 -7.10 20.79
CA VAL A 8 -2.23 -5.93 20.00
C VAL A 8 -2.12 -4.75 20.94
N LYS A 9 -0.89 -4.38 21.31
CA LYS A 9 -0.61 -3.26 22.23
C LYS A 9 -0.30 -1.94 21.52
N VAL A 10 -0.60 -1.83 20.23
CA VAL A 10 -0.30 -0.61 19.46
C VAL A 10 -1.39 0.43 19.68
N PRO A 11 -1.06 1.63 20.16
CA PRO A 11 -2.04 2.71 20.33
C PRO A 11 -2.70 3.05 18.98
N GLY A 12 -4.02 3.23 18.99
CA GLY A 12 -4.84 3.51 17.80
C GLY A 12 -5.50 2.29 17.17
N TYR A 13 -5.13 1.06 17.57
CA TYR A 13 -5.88 -0.15 17.22
C TYR A 13 -7.06 -0.32 18.18
N ARG A 14 -8.24 -0.64 17.64
CA ARG A 14 -9.45 -0.87 18.45
C ARG A 14 -9.46 -2.25 19.11
N THR A 15 -8.78 -3.22 18.49
CA THR A 15 -8.79 -4.62 18.93
C THR A 15 -7.63 -4.86 19.89
N GLY A 16 -7.91 -5.34 21.11
CA GLY A 16 -6.89 -5.65 22.11
C GLY A 16 -6.26 -7.04 21.95
N SER A 17 -7.01 -8.02 21.44
CA SER A 17 -6.52 -9.39 21.20
C SER A 17 -7.05 -9.93 19.86
N LEU A 18 -6.22 -10.68 19.14
CA LEU A 18 -6.52 -11.23 17.82
C LEU A 18 -6.18 -12.71 17.77
N THR A 19 -7.11 -13.51 17.25
CA THR A 19 -6.94 -14.94 17.00
C THR A 19 -6.81 -15.16 15.49
N ILE A 20 -5.68 -15.71 15.06
CA ILE A 20 -5.44 -16.11 13.67
C ILE A 20 -5.56 -17.63 13.56
N VAL A 21 -6.36 -18.07 12.60
CA VAL A 21 -6.43 -19.46 12.18
C VAL A 21 -5.73 -19.59 10.82
N THR A 22 -4.68 -20.40 10.75
CA THR A 22 -3.81 -20.50 9.57
C THR A 22 -3.51 -21.94 9.16
N THR A 23 -3.20 -22.11 7.88
CA THR A 23 -2.64 -23.35 7.29
C THR A 23 -1.13 -23.44 7.44
N LEU A 24 -0.45 -22.37 7.87
CA LEU A 24 0.98 -22.35 8.18
C LEU A 24 1.24 -23.04 9.53
N THR A 25 1.45 -24.35 9.48
CA THR A 25 1.49 -25.21 10.68
C THR A 25 2.83 -25.25 11.39
N ASP A 26 3.95 -25.05 10.69
CA ASP A 26 5.29 -25.18 11.29
C ASP A 26 5.66 -23.95 12.14
N PRO A 27 5.79 -24.10 13.48
CA PRO A 27 6.16 -23.01 14.38
C PRO A 27 7.64 -22.62 14.31
N LYS A 28 8.53 -23.49 13.82
CA LYS A 28 9.96 -23.17 13.69
C LYS A 28 10.23 -22.27 12.48
N THR A 29 9.50 -22.52 11.39
CA THR A 29 9.59 -21.71 10.17
C THR A 29 8.72 -20.45 10.23
N TYR A 30 7.54 -20.52 10.87
CA TYR A 30 6.60 -19.40 10.97
C TYR A 30 6.36 -19.06 12.43
N SER A 31 7.09 -18.05 12.92
CA SER A 31 6.92 -17.55 14.28
C SER A 31 5.55 -16.91 14.47
N ARG A 32 5.16 -16.72 15.74
CA ARG A 32 3.89 -16.06 16.07
C ARG A 32 3.93 -14.59 15.64
N GLU A 33 5.08 -13.97 15.77
CA GLU A 33 5.36 -12.57 15.45
C GLU A 33 5.28 -12.33 13.93
N ASP A 34 5.86 -13.24 13.13
CA ASP A 34 5.77 -13.17 11.66
C ASP A 34 4.32 -13.33 11.18
N LEU A 35 3.53 -14.21 11.82
CA LEU A 35 2.12 -14.36 11.51
C LEU A 35 1.30 -13.12 11.87
N ALA A 36 1.62 -12.48 13.00
CA ALA A 36 0.99 -11.24 13.42
C ALA A 36 1.30 -10.09 12.46
N GLU A 37 2.57 -9.94 12.05
CA GLU A 37 2.98 -8.96 11.04
C GLU A 37 2.30 -9.24 9.69
N LEU A 38 2.30 -10.51 9.26
CA LEU A 38 1.67 -10.93 8.01
C LEU A 38 0.18 -10.56 7.99
N TYR A 39 -0.53 -10.85 9.08
CA TYR A 39 -1.94 -10.50 9.21
C TYR A 39 -2.15 -8.99 9.31
N GLY A 40 -1.21 -8.26 9.90
CA GLY A 40 -1.19 -6.79 9.90
C GLY A 40 -1.25 -6.21 8.50
N PHE A 41 -0.60 -6.84 7.50
CA PHE A 41 -0.71 -6.38 6.11
C PHE A 41 -2.13 -6.45 5.54
N ARG A 42 -3.04 -7.25 6.12
CA ARG A 42 -4.46 -7.31 5.70
C ARG A 42 -5.13 -5.94 5.80
N TRP A 43 -4.80 -5.15 6.83
CA TRP A 43 -5.34 -3.80 7.01
C TRP A 43 -5.04 -2.88 5.83
N ASN A 44 -3.93 -3.11 5.12
CA ASN A 44 -3.63 -2.35 3.92
C ASN A 44 -4.68 -2.50 2.83
N ALA A 45 -5.35 -3.66 2.72
CA ALA A 45 -6.43 -3.85 1.76
C ALA A 45 -7.64 -2.97 2.13
N GLU A 46 -7.95 -2.84 3.42
CA GLU A 46 -9.03 -1.96 3.89
C GLU A 46 -8.74 -0.49 3.62
N LEU A 47 -7.49 -0.05 3.86
CA LEU A 47 -7.05 1.30 3.50
C LEU A 47 -7.13 1.56 1.98
N ASN A 48 -6.81 0.55 1.16
CA ASN A 48 -6.93 0.65 -0.29
C ASN A 48 -8.40 0.81 -0.73
N ILE A 49 -9.30 0.00 -0.16
CA ILE A 49 -10.74 0.12 -0.44
C ILE A 49 -11.26 1.50 -0.03
N ARG A 50 -10.85 1.99 1.15
CA ARG A 50 -11.19 3.34 1.62
C ARG A 50 -10.76 4.42 0.63
N GLN A 51 -9.54 4.34 0.09
CA GLN A 51 -9.07 5.31 -0.91
C GLN A 51 -9.87 5.27 -2.21
N ILE A 52 -10.23 4.07 -2.67
CA ILE A 52 -11.07 3.91 -3.86
C ILE A 52 -12.46 4.52 -3.63
N GLN A 53 -13.05 4.25 -2.47
CA GLN A 53 -14.36 4.81 -2.11
C GLN A 53 -14.31 6.33 -1.94
N GLN A 54 -13.42 6.83 -1.09
CA GLN A 54 -13.42 8.23 -0.67
C GLN A 54 -12.65 9.17 -1.60
N THR A 55 -11.46 8.77 -2.06
CA THR A 55 -10.61 9.66 -2.87
C THR A 55 -10.96 9.62 -4.35
N LEU A 56 -11.41 8.46 -4.86
CA LEU A 56 -11.86 8.33 -6.24
C LEU A 56 -13.39 8.42 -6.38
N HIS A 57 -14.09 8.76 -5.29
CA HIS A 57 -15.54 8.96 -5.25
C HIS A 57 -16.36 7.78 -5.78
N LEU A 58 -15.90 6.55 -5.55
CA LEU A 58 -16.67 5.35 -5.93
C LEU A 58 -17.95 5.20 -5.07
N ASP A 59 -18.02 5.90 -3.95
CA ASP A 59 -19.24 6.01 -3.13
C ASP A 59 -20.39 6.74 -3.86
N HIS A 60 -20.08 7.55 -4.88
CA HIS A 60 -21.06 8.28 -5.67
C HIS A 60 -20.94 8.00 -7.18
N ILE A 61 -21.53 6.88 -7.61
CA ILE A 61 -21.60 6.47 -9.02
C ILE A 61 -22.68 7.29 -9.75
N ARG A 62 -22.31 7.93 -10.85
CA ARG A 62 -23.23 8.81 -11.62
C ARG A 62 -24.17 8.03 -12.53
N CYS A 63 -23.71 6.88 -13.03
CA CYS A 63 -24.50 6.06 -13.94
C CYS A 63 -25.62 5.28 -13.21
N LYS A 64 -26.81 5.23 -13.81
CA LYS A 64 -27.98 4.53 -13.25
C LYS A 64 -28.30 3.18 -13.89
N THR A 65 -27.69 2.85 -15.03
CA THR A 65 -27.93 1.57 -15.71
C THR A 65 -26.85 0.54 -15.37
N PRO A 66 -27.19 -0.74 -15.13
CA PRO A 66 -26.23 -1.76 -14.71
C PRO A 66 -25.00 -1.91 -15.63
N PRO A 67 -25.13 -1.86 -16.98
CA PRO A 67 -23.96 -1.92 -17.85
C PRO A 67 -23.02 -0.72 -17.70
N ARG A 68 -23.55 0.49 -17.46
CA ARG A 68 -22.75 1.71 -17.30
C ARG A 68 -22.08 1.77 -15.93
N VAL A 69 -22.76 1.32 -14.87
CA VAL A 69 -22.20 1.18 -13.52
C VAL A 69 -20.94 0.29 -13.54
N ARG A 70 -21.00 -0.85 -14.24
CA ARG A 70 -19.82 -1.73 -14.39
C ARG A 70 -18.64 -1.01 -15.04
N ARG A 71 -18.88 -0.23 -16.10
CA ARG A 71 -17.82 0.54 -16.78
C ARG A 71 -17.22 1.61 -15.87
N GLU A 72 -18.06 2.30 -15.10
CA GLU A 72 -17.61 3.30 -14.13
C GLU A 72 -16.75 2.66 -13.04
N LEU A 73 -17.18 1.53 -12.47
CA LEU A 73 -16.39 0.76 -11.51
C LEU A 73 -15.02 0.34 -12.06
N TRP A 74 -15.00 -0.26 -13.26
CA TRP A 74 -13.75 -0.68 -13.90
C TRP A 74 -12.83 0.52 -14.20
N GLY A 75 -13.40 1.64 -14.66
CA GLY A 75 -12.66 2.88 -14.87
C GLY A 75 -11.99 3.38 -13.59
N THR A 76 -12.71 3.37 -12.47
CA THR A 76 -12.18 3.77 -11.17
C THR A 76 -11.08 2.84 -10.68
N LEU A 77 -11.23 1.52 -10.85
CA LEU A 77 -10.20 0.54 -10.49
C LEU A 77 -8.94 0.69 -11.35
N LEU A 78 -9.08 0.98 -12.64
CA LEU A 78 -7.96 1.27 -13.53
C LEU A 78 -7.23 2.55 -13.12
N ALA A 79 -7.97 3.62 -12.80
CA ALA A 79 -7.41 4.87 -12.31
C ALA A 79 -6.62 4.65 -11.00
N TYR A 80 -7.19 3.92 -10.04
CA TYR A 80 -6.51 3.53 -8.79
C TYR A 80 -5.18 2.82 -9.07
N ASN A 81 -5.21 1.79 -9.91
CA ASN A 81 -4.00 1.02 -10.24
C ASN A 81 -2.94 1.89 -10.90
N ARG A 82 -3.35 2.83 -11.76
CA ARG A 82 -2.42 3.77 -12.41
C ARG A 82 -1.78 4.72 -11.41
N ILE A 83 -2.55 5.28 -10.47
CA ILE A 83 -2.02 6.14 -9.40
C ILE A 83 -1.04 5.35 -8.52
N ARG A 84 -1.36 4.09 -8.19
CA ARG A 84 -0.45 3.20 -7.45
C ARG A 84 0.85 2.92 -8.19
N GLN A 85 0.80 2.77 -9.51
CA GLN A 85 1.99 2.63 -10.34
C GLN A 85 2.85 3.90 -10.30
N ILE A 86 2.25 5.09 -10.42
CA ILE A 86 2.97 6.36 -10.33
C ILE A 86 3.65 6.51 -8.97
N LEU A 87 2.93 6.19 -7.89
CA LEU A 87 3.49 6.19 -6.53
C LEU A 87 4.65 5.20 -6.41
N ALA A 88 4.54 4.00 -6.98
CA ALA A 88 5.61 3.01 -6.96
C ALA A 88 6.87 3.52 -7.70
N THR A 89 6.69 4.12 -8.87
CA THR A 89 7.79 4.73 -9.63
C THR A 89 8.43 5.88 -8.85
N ALA A 90 7.63 6.81 -8.31
CA ALA A 90 8.12 7.94 -7.53
C ALA A 90 8.84 7.48 -6.24
N ALA A 91 8.34 6.42 -5.60
CA ALA A 91 8.95 5.82 -4.43
C ALA A 91 10.29 5.17 -4.75
N SER A 92 10.39 4.48 -5.90
CA SER A 92 11.64 3.90 -6.40
C SER A 92 12.71 4.97 -6.62
N VAL A 93 12.34 6.09 -7.25
CA VAL A 93 13.26 7.22 -7.48
C VAL A 93 13.75 7.82 -6.16
N ARG A 94 12.87 7.91 -5.15
CA ARG A 94 13.18 8.52 -3.85
C ARG A 94 13.68 7.51 -2.80
N ARG A 95 13.89 6.24 -3.16
CA ARG A 95 14.23 5.13 -2.25
C ARG A 95 13.32 5.06 -1.00
N LYS A 96 12.03 5.35 -1.18
CA LYS A 96 11.01 5.28 -0.12
C LYS A 96 10.05 4.12 -0.39
N GLN A 97 9.23 3.76 0.60
CA GLN A 97 8.14 2.81 0.37
C GLN A 97 6.96 3.54 -0.30
N PRO A 98 6.26 2.91 -1.27
CA PRO A 98 5.11 3.54 -1.95
C PRO A 98 3.98 3.97 -1.01
N ARG A 99 3.86 3.34 0.16
CA ARG A 99 2.85 3.66 1.18
C ARG A 99 3.18 4.91 2.00
N GLN A 100 4.42 5.38 1.98
CA GLN A 100 4.85 6.62 2.64
C GLN A 100 4.54 7.87 1.78
N LEU A 101 4.12 7.67 0.53
CA LEU A 101 3.74 8.74 -0.37
C LEU A 101 2.22 8.97 -0.33
N GLY A 102 1.82 10.24 -0.34
CA GLY A 102 0.42 10.62 -0.26
C GLY A 102 -0.35 10.27 -1.54
N PHE A 103 -1.42 9.47 -1.40
CA PHE A 103 -2.27 9.07 -2.53
C PHE A 103 -2.98 10.27 -3.18
N THR A 104 -3.56 11.16 -2.38
CA THR A 104 -4.24 12.37 -2.86
C THR A 104 -3.31 13.28 -3.66
N LEU A 105 -2.06 13.45 -3.20
CA LEU A 105 -1.06 14.25 -3.91
C LEU A 105 -0.72 13.64 -5.28
N ALA A 106 -0.60 12.32 -5.36
CA ALA A 106 -0.38 11.65 -6.64
C ALA A 106 -1.59 11.76 -7.59
N CYS A 107 -2.81 11.73 -7.05
CA CYS A 107 -4.02 11.99 -7.84
C CYS A 107 -4.00 13.41 -8.43
N GLN A 108 -3.73 14.42 -7.60
CA GLN A 108 -3.64 15.81 -8.02
C GLN A 108 -2.55 16.04 -9.07
N ALA A 109 -1.38 15.43 -8.87
CA ALA A 109 -0.28 15.50 -9.85
C ALA A 109 -0.67 14.87 -11.20
N LEU A 110 -1.36 13.73 -11.18
CA LEU A 110 -1.85 13.08 -12.40
C LEU A 110 -2.89 13.96 -13.12
N LEU A 111 -3.86 14.52 -12.39
CA LEU A 111 -4.88 15.40 -12.96
C LEU A 111 -4.28 16.70 -13.51
N ALA A 112 -3.32 17.30 -12.81
CA ALA A 112 -2.61 18.49 -13.27
C ALA A 112 -1.81 18.21 -14.55
N SER A 113 -1.11 17.06 -14.61
CA SER A 113 -0.39 16.64 -15.82
C SER A 113 -1.34 16.40 -16.99
N TRP A 114 -2.50 15.79 -16.75
CA TRP A 114 -3.53 15.60 -17.77
C TRP A 114 -4.06 16.93 -18.30
N LEU A 115 -4.34 17.88 -17.40
CA LEU A 115 -4.83 19.20 -17.79
C LEU A 115 -3.83 19.93 -18.69
N LEU A 116 -2.54 19.94 -18.31
CA LEU A 116 -1.47 20.55 -19.11
C LEU A 116 -1.34 19.95 -20.51
N LEU A 117 -1.51 18.63 -20.62
CA LEU A 117 -1.50 17.92 -21.90
C LEU A 117 -2.73 18.28 -22.74
N ALA A 118 -3.90 18.35 -22.12
CA ALA A 118 -5.16 18.66 -22.80
C ALA A 118 -5.24 20.10 -23.31
N THR A 119 -4.66 21.06 -22.60
CA THR A 119 -4.65 22.48 -22.98
C THR A 119 -3.51 22.86 -23.93
N GLY A 120 -2.62 21.93 -24.27
CA GLY A 120 -1.45 22.19 -25.12
C GLY A 120 -0.41 23.13 -24.49
N SER A 121 -0.60 23.53 -23.23
CA SER A 121 0.27 24.44 -22.49
C SER A 121 1.41 23.66 -21.82
N LEU A 122 2.17 22.91 -22.62
CA LEU A 122 3.34 22.18 -22.15
C LEU A 122 4.49 23.17 -21.89
N PRO A 123 5.08 23.22 -20.68
CA PRO A 123 6.34 23.90 -20.51
C PRO A 123 7.41 23.20 -21.37
N ARG A 124 8.23 23.98 -22.08
CA ARG A 124 9.28 23.48 -23.01
C ARG A 124 10.22 22.42 -22.41
N SER A 125 10.33 22.33 -21.08
CA SER A 125 11.12 21.35 -20.34
C SER A 125 10.47 19.97 -20.17
N ALA A 126 9.19 19.79 -20.53
CA ALA A 126 8.47 18.52 -20.34
C ALA A 126 8.72 17.46 -21.44
N ARG A 127 9.67 17.68 -22.37
CA ARG A 127 10.05 16.68 -23.39
C ARG A 127 10.84 15.49 -22.85
N VAL A 128 11.16 15.42 -21.56
CA VAL A 128 12.00 14.35 -20.98
C VAL A 128 11.25 13.55 -19.93
N VAL A 129 10.15 12.86 -20.29
CA VAL A 129 9.67 11.67 -19.54
C VAL A 129 8.86 10.74 -20.47
N HIS A 130 9.46 10.29 -21.58
CA HIS A 130 8.94 9.10 -22.29
C HIS A 130 10.00 8.01 -22.51
N ASP A 131 11.29 8.30 -22.34
CA ASP A 131 12.35 7.29 -22.27
C ASP A 131 12.72 7.00 -20.81
N ALA A 132 11.85 6.25 -20.14
CA ALA A 132 12.30 5.38 -19.06
C ALA A 132 11.95 3.95 -19.48
N PRO A 133 12.94 3.08 -19.76
CA PRO A 133 12.67 1.70 -20.07
C PRO A 133 11.92 1.09 -18.88
N GLY A 134 10.76 0.49 -19.16
CA GLY A 134 9.96 -0.16 -18.13
C GLY A 134 10.81 -1.15 -17.33
N PRO A 135 10.60 -1.28 -16.01
CA PRO A 135 11.41 -2.21 -15.23
C PRO A 135 11.02 -3.63 -15.65
N SER A 136 11.88 -4.23 -16.47
CA SER A 136 11.87 -5.67 -16.72
C SER A 136 12.01 -6.37 -15.38
N CYS A 137 11.06 -7.25 -15.10
CA CYS A 137 11.14 -8.17 -13.98
C CYS A 137 12.24 -9.20 -14.29
N ARG A 138 13.40 -9.17 -13.60
CA ARG A 138 14.28 -10.35 -13.51
C ARG A 138 15.03 -10.49 -12.18
N LYS A 139 14.56 -11.54 -11.49
CA LYS A 139 15.20 -12.54 -10.60
C LYS A 139 15.74 -12.14 -9.21
N ARG A 140 15.16 -12.86 -8.25
CA ARG A 140 15.68 -13.26 -6.93
C ARG A 140 17.20 -13.51 -6.91
N GLY A 141 17.84 -12.99 -5.85
CA GLY A 141 19.12 -13.42 -5.30
C GLY A 141 19.22 -12.93 -3.85
N ARG A 142 19.64 -13.81 -2.93
CA ARG A 142 19.65 -13.62 -1.46
C ARG A 142 20.60 -12.49 -0.97
N GLN A 143 20.26 -11.95 0.20
CA GLN A 143 21.03 -11.03 1.07
C GLN A 143 22.47 -11.51 1.37
N PRO A 144 23.41 -10.61 1.73
CA PRO A 144 23.64 -10.31 3.15
C PRO A 144 23.84 -8.81 3.49
N THR A 145 24.08 -8.55 4.77
CA THR A 145 23.73 -7.42 5.66
C THR A 145 24.63 -6.17 5.72
N ARG A 146 24.08 -5.11 6.37
CA ARG A 146 24.72 -3.97 7.10
C ARG A 146 25.26 -2.80 6.23
N SER A 147 25.20 -1.50 6.59
CA SER A 147 25.07 -0.78 7.87
C SER A 147 24.49 0.66 7.70
N HIS A 148 23.97 1.23 8.80
CA HIS A 148 23.59 2.62 9.21
C HIS A 148 23.81 3.81 8.22
N ARG A 149 22.98 4.88 8.15
CA ARG A 149 22.52 5.78 9.23
C ARG A 149 21.51 6.85 8.73
N ALA A 150 20.54 7.20 9.60
CA ALA A 150 19.83 8.49 9.83
C ALA A 150 18.97 9.20 8.74
N ALA A 151 17.66 9.36 9.01
CA ALA A 151 16.86 10.56 8.71
C ALA A 151 15.50 10.59 9.47
N GLY A 152 15.36 11.52 10.42
CA GLY A 152 14.17 12.29 10.88
C GLY A 152 12.81 11.62 11.19
N PRO A 153 11.99 12.19 12.12
CA PRO A 153 10.80 11.52 12.65
C PRO A 153 9.70 11.45 11.58
N GLN A 154 9.50 10.25 11.04
CA GLN A 154 8.37 9.90 10.19
C GLN A 154 7.27 9.36 11.09
N THR A 155 6.07 9.93 11.00
CA THR A 155 4.86 9.37 11.59
C THR A 155 4.71 7.93 11.10
N PRO A 156 4.59 6.93 11.99
CA PRO A 156 4.69 5.55 11.57
C PRO A 156 3.48 5.19 10.69
N SER A 157 3.77 4.78 9.46
CA SER A 157 2.89 3.86 8.75
C SER A 157 2.68 2.63 9.66
N PRO A 158 1.50 2.00 9.68
CA PRO A 158 1.20 0.93 10.61
C PRO A 158 1.91 -0.37 10.19
N SER A 159 3.23 -0.40 10.27
CA SER A 159 4.00 -1.61 10.52
C SER A 159 3.97 -1.82 12.02
N LEU A 160 3.36 -2.91 12.48
CA LEU A 160 3.49 -3.36 13.86
C LEU A 160 4.99 -3.46 14.17
N PRO A 161 5.52 -2.74 15.18
CA PRO A 161 6.91 -2.93 15.56
C PRO A 161 7.10 -4.34 16.14
N PRO A 162 8.24 -5.01 15.88
CA PRO A 162 8.48 -6.40 16.28
C PRO A 162 8.45 -6.65 17.80
N HIS A 163 8.39 -5.58 18.61
CA HIS A 163 8.37 -5.64 20.07
C HIS A 163 7.01 -5.29 20.72
N ALA A 164 5.96 -4.95 19.96
CA ALA A 164 4.65 -4.60 20.53
C ALA A 164 3.70 -5.80 20.75
N ALA A 165 4.03 -6.98 20.25
CA ALA A 165 3.27 -8.20 20.48
C ALA A 165 3.86 -8.95 21.68
N THR A 166 3.39 -8.66 22.89
CA THR A 166 3.71 -9.52 24.03
C THR A 166 2.79 -10.73 23.95
N ALA A 167 3.31 -11.87 23.50
CA ALA A 167 2.55 -13.10 23.49
C ALA A 167 2.43 -13.66 24.92
N ARG A 168 1.23 -13.64 25.48
CA ARG A 168 0.94 -14.38 26.71
C ARG A 168 0.53 -15.81 26.35
N ALA A 169 1.32 -16.78 26.79
CA ALA A 169 0.91 -18.17 26.77
C ALA A 169 -0.22 -18.35 27.78
N THR A 170 -1.38 -18.80 27.33
CA THR A 170 -2.32 -19.51 28.21
C THR A 170 -2.32 -20.98 27.76
N PRO A 171 -2.38 -21.93 28.72
CA PRO A 171 -2.20 -23.36 28.48
C PRO A 171 -3.26 -23.95 27.55
#